data_AF-A0A920Q6P0-F1
#
_entry.id   AF-A0A920Q6P0-F1
#
_cell.length_a   1.000
_cell.length_b   1.000
_cell.length_c   1.000
_cell.angle_alpha   90.00
_cell.angle_beta   90.00
_cell.angle_gamma   90.00
#
_symmetry.space_group_name_H-M   'P 1'
#
loop_
_entity.id
_entity.type
_entity.pdbx_description
1 polymer ?
#
loop_
_entity_poly.entity_id
_entity_poly.type
_entity_poly.pdbx_seq_one_letter_code
_entity_poly.pdbx_strand_id
1 'polypeptide(L)'
;MGGTPCSHGVSSARIDLYLGVRTPFELEALREEVGTLKAQVAAATQDSEWELEALREEVGTLKAQVAAATQDSEWPDEYQALWVDICQPIVKALTDSADVDGLSPRDICQCTLDGLMKAFSLKDYESWTQDIKDRAAAPYVTMCWGTG
;
A
#
# COMPACT_ATOMS: atom_id res chain seq x y z
N MET A 1 -70.31 61.55 46.57
CA MET A 1 -68.87 61.66 46.23
C MET A 1 -68.19 60.40 46.72
N GLY A 2 -67.54 59.64 45.83
CA GLY A 2 -66.87 58.37 46.15
C GLY A 2 -66.77 57.53 44.89
N GLY A 3 -65.55 57.36 44.37
CA GLY A 3 -65.28 57.00 42.97
C GLY A 3 -65.23 55.53 42.61
N THR A 4 -64.82 55.25 41.37
CA THR A 4 -64.12 54.02 41.00
C THR A 4 -63.25 54.28 39.76
N PRO A 5 -61.98 53.84 39.71
CA PRO A 5 -61.10 54.02 38.55
C PRO A 5 -61.33 52.91 37.51
N CYS A 6 -61.19 53.27 36.23
CA CYS A 6 -61.15 52.32 35.12
C CYS A 6 -59.93 51.40 35.24
N SER A 7 -60.14 50.16 35.64
CA SER A 7 -59.13 49.09 35.57
C SER A 7 -58.98 48.62 34.13
N HIS A 8 -57.94 49.07 33.44
CA HIS A 8 -57.46 48.40 32.22
C HIS A 8 -56.84 47.07 32.61
N GLY A 9 -57.64 46.00 32.56
CA GLY A 9 -57.13 44.63 32.53
C GLY A 9 -56.44 44.40 31.19
N VAL A 10 -55.12 44.53 31.16
CA VAL A 10 -54.33 44.01 30.04
C VAL A 10 -54.46 42.50 30.10
N SER A 11 -55.20 41.96 29.13
CA SER A 11 -55.45 40.54 28.95
C SER A 11 -54.12 39.76 28.99
N SER A 12 -53.97 38.94 30.03
CA SER A 12 -52.82 38.04 30.23
C SER A 12 -52.73 36.92 29.19
N ALA A 13 -53.51 37.00 28.10
CA ALA A 13 -53.55 36.01 27.02
C ALA A 13 -52.63 36.36 25.83
N ARG A 14 -51.82 37.42 25.92
CA ARG A 14 -51.05 37.94 24.78
C ARG A 14 -49.53 37.75 24.85
N ILE A 15 -49.01 37.16 25.92
CA ILE A 15 -47.55 36.96 26.09
C ILE A 15 -47.08 35.59 25.59
N ASP A 16 -47.97 34.62 25.40
CA ASP A 16 -47.59 33.29 24.88
C ASP A 16 -47.26 33.29 23.38
N LEU A 17 -47.50 34.40 22.66
CA LEU A 17 -47.25 34.51 21.22
C LEU A 17 -45.86 35.05 20.86
N TYR A 18 -45.01 35.38 21.83
CA TYR A 18 -43.73 36.08 21.55
C TYR A 18 -42.45 35.40 22.05
N LEU A 19 -42.55 34.25 22.71
CA LEU A 19 -41.41 33.38 22.97
C LEU A 19 -41.81 32.01 22.47
N GLY A 20 -41.03 31.42 21.57
CA GLY A 20 -41.28 30.10 20.99
C GLY A 20 -41.28 29.00 22.06
N VAL A 21 -42.36 28.91 22.84
CA VAL A 21 -42.60 27.83 23.79
C VAL A 21 -42.97 26.62 22.96
N ARG A 22 -41.95 25.82 22.61
CA ARG A 22 -42.14 24.41 22.29
C ARG A 22 -42.98 23.81 23.40
N THR A 23 -44.10 23.22 23.05
CA THR A 23 -44.98 22.58 24.02
C THR A 23 -44.21 21.46 24.76
N PRO A 24 -44.57 21.12 26.00
CA PRO A 24 -43.92 20.02 26.73
C PRO A 24 -43.90 18.70 25.94
N PHE A 25 -44.91 18.50 25.09
CA PHE A 25 -45.05 17.38 24.18
C PHE A 25 -43.98 17.37 23.08
N GLU A 26 -43.69 18.52 22.45
CA GLU A 26 -42.63 18.65 21.44
C GLU A 26 -41.23 18.48 22.05
N LEU A 27 -41.04 18.84 23.32
CA LEU A 27 -39.78 18.65 24.03
C LEU A 27 -39.50 17.16 24.31
N GLU A 28 -40.54 16.40 24.67
CA GLU A 28 -40.44 14.96 24.92
C GLU A 28 -40.24 14.18 23.61
N ALA A 29 -40.96 14.55 22.54
CA ALA A 29 -40.76 13.99 21.21
C ALA A 29 -39.31 14.21 20.73
N LEU A 30 -38.77 15.43 20.92
CA LEU A 30 -37.38 15.73 20.57
C LEU A 30 -36.37 14.95 21.42
N ARG A 31 -36.69 14.67 22.69
CA ARG A 31 -35.86 13.84 23.58
C ARG A 31 -35.81 12.39 23.08
N GLU A 32 -36.94 11.83 22.66
CA GLU A 32 -36.97 10.48 22.07
C GLU A 32 -36.21 10.41 20.75
N GLU A 33 -36.38 11.42 19.88
CA GLU A 33 -35.62 11.52 18.62
C GLU A 33 -34.12 11.57 18.90
N VAL A 34 -33.66 12.42 19.82
CA VAL A 34 -32.24 12.50 20.22
C VAL A 34 -31.74 11.17 20.80
N GLY A 35 -32.56 10.46 21.59
CA GLY A 35 -32.23 9.14 22.10
C GLY A 35 -32.02 8.12 20.97
N THR A 36 -32.91 8.12 19.99
CA THR A 36 -32.87 7.25 18.82
C THR A 36 -31.65 7.54 17.94
N LEU A 37 -31.39 8.83 17.66
CA LEU A 37 -30.22 9.28 16.91
C LEU A 37 -28.91 8.88 17.60
N LYS A 38 -28.82 9.01 18.94
CA LYS A 38 -27.63 8.56 19.69
C LYS A 38 -27.39 7.06 19.57
N ALA A 39 -28.46 6.25 19.63
CA ALA A 39 -28.34 4.81 19.48
C ALA A 39 -27.88 4.42 18.07
N GLN A 40 -28.40 5.07 17.03
CA GLN A 40 -27.97 4.86 15.65
C GLN A 40 -26.51 5.25 15.42
N VAL A 41 -26.08 6.39 15.97
CA VAL A 41 -24.68 6.83 15.90
C VAL A 41 -23.75 5.82 16.58
N ALA A 42 -24.12 5.33 17.77
CA ALA A 42 -23.32 4.35 18.50
C ALA A 42 -23.17 3.03 17.73
N ALA A 43 -24.24 2.53 17.11
CA ALA A 43 -24.21 1.33 16.28
C ALA A 43 -23.32 1.53 15.04
N ALA A 44 -23.49 2.65 14.33
CA ALA A 44 -22.69 2.96 13.15
C ALA A 44 -21.19 3.12 13.45
N THR A 45 -20.84 3.72 14.61
CA THR A 45 -19.44 3.79 15.04
C THR A 45 -18.85 2.43 15.33
N GLN A 46 -19.62 1.55 15.98
CA GLN A 46 -19.16 0.20 16.32
C GLN A 46 -18.96 -0.66 15.07
N ASP A 47 -19.88 -0.57 14.10
CA ASP A 47 -19.75 -1.25 12.80
C ASP A 47 -18.53 -0.74 12.03
N SER A 48 -18.29 0.59 12.02
CA SER A 48 -17.12 1.18 11.36
C SER A 48 -15.80 0.75 12.00
N GLU A 49 -15.76 0.62 13.33
CA GLU A 49 -14.56 0.14 14.05
C GLU A 49 -14.29 -1.34 13.73
N TRP A 50 -15.32 -2.16 13.65
CA TRP A 50 -15.20 -3.57 13.26
C TRP A 50 -14.68 -3.71 11.82
N GLU A 51 -15.24 -2.96 10.87
CA GLU A 51 -14.79 -2.97 9.48
C GLU A 51 -13.34 -2.50 9.33
N LEU A 52 -12.93 -1.47 10.09
CA LEU A 52 -11.55 -0.99 10.08
C LEU A 52 -10.57 -2.03 10.61
N GLU A 53 -10.93 -2.77 11.66
CA GLU A 53 -10.06 -3.82 12.19
C GLU A 53 -9.96 -4.99 11.22
N ALA A 54 -11.06 -5.40 10.60
CA ALA A 54 -11.05 -6.43 9.55
C ALA A 54 -10.16 -6.02 8.36
N LEU A 55 -10.29 -4.78 7.87
CA LEU A 55 -9.41 -4.25 6.81
C LEU A 55 -7.95 -4.21 7.24
N ARG A 56 -7.66 -3.92 8.51
CA ARG A 56 -6.30 -3.90 9.03
C ARG A 56 -5.66 -5.28 9.03
N GLU A 57 -6.42 -6.31 9.42
CA GLU A 57 -5.97 -7.71 9.34
C GLU A 57 -5.76 -8.16 7.90
N GLU A 58 -6.67 -7.81 6.98
CA GLU A 58 -6.53 -8.11 5.56
C GLU A 58 -5.28 -7.46 4.96
N VAL A 59 -5.04 -6.18 5.24
CA VAL A 59 -3.83 -5.46 4.79
C VAL A 59 -2.57 -6.10 5.39
N GLY A 60 -2.60 -6.49 6.66
CA GLY A 60 -1.49 -7.20 7.31
C GLY A 60 -1.18 -8.52 6.60
N THR A 61 -2.21 -9.29 6.28
CA THR A 61 -2.13 -10.56 5.57
C THR A 61 -1.61 -10.38 4.15
N LEU A 62 -2.13 -9.40 3.40
CA LEU A 62 -1.65 -9.09 2.06
C LEU A 62 -0.18 -8.66 2.07
N LYS A 63 0.24 -7.83 3.03
CA LYS A 63 1.65 -7.43 3.16
C LYS A 63 2.56 -8.63 3.40
N ALA A 64 2.15 -9.58 4.24
CA ALA A 64 2.91 -10.80 4.49
C ALA A 64 3.00 -11.69 3.24
N GLN A 65 1.91 -11.84 2.49
CA GLN A 65 1.89 -12.59 1.23
C GLN A 65 2.77 -11.94 0.16
N VAL A 66 2.72 -10.61 0.03
CA VAL A 66 3.60 -9.86 -0.88
C VAL A 66 5.07 -10.05 -0.50
N ALA A 67 5.41 -9.93 0.79
CA ALA A 67 6.77 -10.13 1.28
C ALA A 67 7.30 -11.54 1.00
N ALA A 68 6.48 -12.58 1.22
CA ALA A 68 6.82 -13.95 0.91
C ALA A 68 7.01 -14.16 -0.61
N ALA A 69 6.12 -13.62 -1.43
CA ALA A 69 6.22 -13.71 -2.89
C ALA A 69 7.46 -12.97 -3.45
N THR A 70 7.88 -11.86 -2.82
CA THR A 70 9.08 -11.13 -3.21
C THR A 70 10.37 -11.87 -2.83
N GLN A 71 10.40 -12.56 -1.67
CA GLN A 71 11.59 -13.33 -1.27
C GLN A 71 11.91 -14.48 -2.24
N ASP A 72 10.88 -15.13 -2.79
CA ASP A 72 11.08 -16.23 -3.76
C ASP A 72 11.36 -15.75 -5.19
N SER A 73 11.29 -14.43 -5.45
CA SER A 73 11.44 -13.86 -6.80
C SER A 73 12.71 -13.02 -6.96
N GLU A 74 13.30 -12.56 -5.87
CA GLU A 74 14.54 -11.78 -5.87
C GLU A 74 15.78 -12.70 -5.98
N TRP A 75 16.86 -12.17 -6.55
CA TRP A 75 18.11 -12.90 -6.64
C TRP A 75 18.80 -12.88 -5.27
N PRO A 76 19.23 -14.03 -4.70
CA PRO A 76 19.98 -14.04 -3.45
C PRO A 76 21.27 -13.22 -3.56
N ASP A 77 21.66 -12.52 -2.49
CA ASP A 77 22.87 -11.67 -2.47
C ASP A 77 24.14 -12.47 -2.82
N GLU A 78 24.25 -13.70 -2.35
CA GLU A 78 25.36 -14.60 -2.64
C GLU A 78 25.32 -15.22 -4.06
N TYR A 79 24.19 -15.13 -4.76
CA TYR A 79 24.00 -15.77 -6.06
C TYR A 79 24.97 -15.22 -7.10
N GLN A 80 25.16 -13.89 -7.11
CA GLN A 80 26.08 -13.25 -8.04
C GLN A 80 27.52 -13.69 -7.79
N ALA A 81 27.94 -13.77 -6.53
CA ALA A 81 29.29 -14.23 -6.18
C ALA A 81 29.53 -15.68 -6.63
N LEU A 82 28.58 -16.57 -6.33
CA LEU A 82 28.64 -17.98 -6.72
C LEU A 82 28.69 -18.16 -8.24
N TRP A 83 27.84 -17.45 -8.98
CA TRP A 83 27.86 -17.52 -10.45
C TRP A 83 29.14 -16.97 -11.06
N VAL A 84 29.64 -15.85 -10.54
CA VAL A 84 30.91 -15.28 -11.00
C VAL A 84 32.06 -16.28 -10.78
N ASP A 85 32.09 -16.95 -9.63
CA ASP A 85 33.12 -17.95 -9.33
C ASP A 85 33.04 -19.19 -10.24
N ILE A 86 31.84 -19.56 -10.70
CA ILE A 86 31.64 -20.63 -11.70
C ILE A 86 32.01 -20.16 -13.12
N CYS A 87 31.58 -18.95 -13.49
CA CYS A 87 31.74 -18.39 -14.83
C CYS A 87 33.20 -18.02 -15.14
N GLN A 88 33.92 -17.44 -14.17
CA GLN A 88 35.28 -16.95 -14.34
C GLN A 88 36.25 -17.98 -14.94
N PRO A 89 36.37 -19.23 -14.44
CA PRO A 89 37.27 -20.23 -15.03
C PRO A 89 36.84 -20.66 -16.44
N ILE A 90 35.53 -20.70 -16.73
CA ILE A 90 35.00 -21.03 -18.06
C ILE A 90 35.40 -19.95 -19.05
N VAL A 91 35.12 -18.69 -18.73
CA VAL A 91 35.52 -17.55 -19.57
C VAL A 91 37.02 -17.53 -19.75
N LYS A 92 37.80 -17.69 -18.67
CA LYS A 92 39.27 -17.75 -18.72
C LYS A 92 39.77 -18.78 -19.73
N ALA A 93 39.25 -20.02 -19.67
CA ALA A 93 39.62 -21.10 -20.57
C ALA A 93 39.21 -20.84 -22.04
N LEU A 94 38.10 -20.12 -22.27
CA LEU A 94 37.66 -19.73 -23.60
C LEU A 94 38.48 -18.54 -24.17
N THR A 95 39.02 -17.71 -23.29
CA THR A 95 39.78 -16.49 -23.63
C THR A 95 41.29 -16.66 -23.62
N ASP A 96 41.82 -17.88 -23.51
CA ASP A 96 43.23 -18.23 -23.25
C ASP A 96 44.31 -17.61 -24.22
N SER A 97 43.95 -16.69 -25.12
CA SER A 97 44.89 -15.99 -26.01
C SER A 97 44.55 -14.55 -26.40
N ALA A 98 43.60 -13.86 -25.76
CA ALA A 98 43.37 -12.45 -26.08
C ALA A 98 43.19 -11.64 -24.81
N ASP A 99 44.05 -10.65 -24.60
CA ASP A 99 43.75 -9.48 -23.79
C ASP A 99 42.50 -8.82 -24.41
N VAL A 100 41.31 -9.27 -24.00
CA VAL A 100 40.04 -8.65 -24.37
C VAL A 100 39.93 -7.38 -23.53
N ASP A 101 40.35 -6.26 -24.11
CA ASP A 101 40.13 -4.88 -23.66
C ASP A 101 40.40 -4.57 -22.16
N GLY A 102 41.33 -5.30 -21.54
CA GLY A 102 41.75 -5.07 -20.15
C GLY A 102 40.72 -5.44 -19.08
N LEU A 103 39.63 -6.11 -19.45
CA LEU A 103 38.65 -6.63 -18.50
C LEU A 103 39.02 -8.05 -18.07
N SER A 104 38.98 -8.31 -16.77
CA SER A 104 39.21 -9.67 -16.28
C SER A 104 38.01 -10.57 -16.60
N PRO A 105 38.20 -11.90 -16.70
CA PRO A 105 37.10 -12.85 -16.79
C PRO A 105 36.04 -12.67 -15.70
N ARG A 106 36.46 -12.21 -14.51
CA ARG A 106 35.56 -11.90 -13.39
C ARG A 106 34.67 -10.70 -13.72
N ASP A 107 35.25 -9.63 -14.26
CA ASP A 107 34.54 -8.40 -14.61
C ASP A 107 33.47 -8.65 -15.69
N ILE A 108 33.82 -9.47 -16.68
CA ILE A 108 32.90 -9.91 -17.74
C ILE A 108 31.69 -10.65 -17.16
N CYS A 109 31.93 -11.65 -16.31
CA CYS A 109 30.87 -12.43 -15.67
C CYS A 109 29.99 -11.54 -14.78
N GLN A 110 30.61 -10.62 -14.02
CA GLN A 110 29.90 -9.73 -13.11
C GLN A 110 29.02 -8.73 -13.86
N CYS A 111 29.54 -8.12 -14.93
CA CYS A 111 28.81 -7.20 -15.80
C CYS A 111 27.61 -7.89 -16.48
N THR A 112 27.79 -9.12 -16.96
CA THR A 112 26.71 -9.87 -17.62
C THR A 112 25.57 -10.16 -16.64
N LEU A 113 25.92 -10.64 -15.44
CA LEU A 113 24.94 -11.05 -14.45
C LEU A 113 24.23 -9.85 -13.81
N ASP A 114 24.93 -8.74 -13.56
CA ASP A 114 24.31 -7.50 -13.06
C ASP A 114 23.23 -6.98 -14.02
N GLY A 115 23.48 -7.04 -15.33
CA GLY A 115 22.50 -6.68 -16.34
C GLY A 115 21.25 -7.58 -16.32
N LEU A 116 21.45 -8.90 -16.19
CA LEU A 116 20.36 -9.87 -16.08
C LEU A 116 19.53 -9.67 -14.81
N MET A 117 20.20 -9.53 -13.65
CA MET A 117 19.55 -9.37 -12.35
C MET A 117 18.70 -8.09 -12.28
N LYS A 118 19.13 -7.02 -12.95
CA LYS A 118 18.38 -5.76 -13.05
C LYS A 118 17.18 -5.83 -13.98
N ALA A 119 17.22 -6.70 -14.98
CA ALA A 119 16.19 -6.77 -16.02
C ALA A 119 15.10 -7.80 -15.74
N PHE A 120 15.40 -8.85 -14.97
CA PHE A 120 14.52 -9.99 -14.77
C PHE A 120 14.51 -10.46 -13.32
N SER A 121 13.40 -11.06 -12.87
CA SER A 121 13.35 -11.77 -11.59
C SER A 121 14.05 -13.13 -11.71
N LEU A 122 14.54 -13.67 -10.58
CA LEU A 122 15.17 -15.00 -10.57
C LEU A 122 14.15 -16.06 -11.02
N LYS A 123 12.91 -15.95 -10.56
CA LYS A 123 11.81 -16.85 -10.91
C LYS A 123 11.55 -16.90 -12.41
N ASP A 124 11.51 -15.74 -13.07
CA ASP A 124 11.32 -15.68 -14.51
C ASP A 124 12.50 -16.33 -15.23
N TYR A 125 13.72 -15.95 -14.84
CA TYR A 125 14.94 -16.51 -15.40
C TYR A 125 14.99 -18.04 -15.27
N GLU A 126 14.71 -18.60 -14.10
CA GLU A 126 14.76 -20.04 -13.85
C GLU A 126 13.74 -20.83 -14.67
N SER A 127 12.54 -20.26 -14.89
CA SER A 127 11.45 -20.88 -15.65
C SER A 127 11.77 -21.06 -17.14
N TRP A 128 12.75 -20.35 -17.67
CA TRP A 128 13.09 -20.37 -19.09
C TRP A 128 13.91 -21.59 -19.51
N THR A 129 13.74 -21.99 -20.77
CA THR A 129 14.62 -22.94 -21.45
C THR A 129 16.02 -22.36 -21.62
N GLN A 130 17.04 -23.23 -21.79
CA GLN A 130 18.42 -22.78 -21.96
C GLN A 130 18.60 -21.86 -23.17
N ASP A 131 17.92 -22.13 -24.30
CA ASP A 131 18.03 -21.27 -25.49
C ASP A 131 17.52 -19.84 -25.25
N ILE A 132 16.52 -19.67 -24.39
CA ILE A 132 16.01 -18.36 -23.99
C ILE A 132 17.01 -17.69 -23.04
N LYS A 133 17.57 -18.42 -22.07
CA LYS A 133 18.61 -17.91 -21.16
C LYS A 133 19.82 -17.40 -21.92
N ASP A 134 20.32 -18.18 -22.89
CA ASP A 134 21.45 -17.82 -23.73
C ASP A 134 21.16 -16.54 -24.54
N ARG A 135 19.96 -16.45 -25.14
CA ARG A 135 19.54 -15.24 -25.88
C ARG A 135 19.34 -14.03 -24.98
N ALA A 136 18.85 -14.21 -23.76
CA ALA A 136 18.68 -13.12 -22.80
C ALA A 136 20.02 -12.61 -22.26
N ALA A 137 21.01 -13.48 -22.11
CA ALA A 137 22.36 -13.12 -21.69
C ALA A 137 23.16 -12.43 -22.80
N ALA A 138 22.93 -12.79 -24.07
CA ALA A 138 23.74 -12.36 -25.22
C ALA A 138 23.94 -10.82 -25.34
N PRO A 139 22.94 -9.95 -25.12
CA PRO A 139 23.14 -8.50 -25.18
C PRO A 139 24.12 -8.00 -24.11
N TYR A 140 24.05 -8.56 -22.90
CA TYR A 140 24.94 -8.19 -21.81
C TYR A 140 26.34 -8.74 -22.03
N VAL A 141 26.49 -9.97 -22.49
CA VAL A 141 27.79 -10.52 -22.89
C VAL A 141 28.45 -9.64 -23.95
N THR A 142 27.70 -9.25 -24.99
CA THR A 142 28.20 -8.36 -26.05
C THR A 142 28.61 -6.99 -25.51
N MET A 143 27.82 -6.43 -24.58
CA MET A 143 28.13 -5.16 -23.92
C MET A 143 29.43 -5.24 -23.11
N CYS A 144 29.62 -6.32 -22.35
CA CYS A 144 30.77 -6.48 -21.48
C CYS A 144 32.06 -6.81 -22.25
N TRP A 145 31.95 -7.48 -23.41
CA TRP A 145 33.10 -7.81 -24.27
C TRP A 145 33.42 -6.72 -25.29
N GLY A 146 32.48 -5.83 -25.59
CA GLY A 146 32.58 -4.88 -26.69
C GLY A 146 32.72 -3.44 -26.25
N THR A 147 33.35 -3.14 -25.10
CA THR A 147 33.30 -1.78 -24.54
C THR A 147 33.94 -0.73 -25.45
N GLY A 148 33.15 0.24 -25.92
CA GLY A 148 33.62 1.53 -26.44
C GLY A 148 33.04 1.93 -27.79
#